data_AF-A0A504Y9S4-F1
#
_entry.id   AF-A0A504Y9S4-F1
#
_cell.length_a   1.000
_cell.length_b   1.000
_cell.length_c   1.000
_cell.angle_alpha   90.00
_cell.angle_beta   90.00
_cell.angle_gamma   90.00
#
_symmetry.space_group_name_H-M   'P 1'
#
loop_
_entity.id
_entity.type
_entity.pdbx_description
1 polymer ?
#
loop_
_entity_poly.entity_id
_entity_poly.type
_entity_poly.pdbx_seq_one_letter_code
_entity_poly.pdbx_strand_id
1 'polypeptide(L)'
;MATICNMGAEIGATTSVFPFNHRMEEYLRATSRQAIADEAKKHSEALLSPDQGCQYDRVIEINLDTLEPHVNGPFTPDLAHPISKVTLQFHFVLYCTSPSSQQKDNALG
;
A
#
# COMPACT_ATOMS: atom_id res chain seq x y z
N MET A 1 -2.10 -0.45 2.42
CA MET A 1 -2.43 -0.49 0.97
C MET A 1 -1.95 0.76 0.24
N ALA A 2 -2.17 1.97 0.78
CA ALA A 2 -1.81 3.22 0.12
C ALA A 2 -0.34 3.28 -0.37
N THR A 3 0.63 2.86 0.45
CA THR A 3 2.05 2.83 0.08
C THR A 3 2.34 1.98 -1.16
N ILE A 4 1.71 0.80 -1.28
CA ILE A 4 1.89 -0.09 -2.43
C ILE A 4 1.36 0.58 -3.71
N CYS A 5 0.17 1.16 -3.64
CA CYS A 5 -0.40 1.89 -4.78
C CYS A 5 0.43 3.11 -5.16
N ASN A 6 0.95 3.83 -4.16
CA ASN A 6 1.77 5.01 -4.39
C ASN A 6 3.05 4.66 -5.15
N MET A 7 3.70 3.55 -4.79
CA MET A 7 4.94 3.10 -5.44
C MET A 7 4.71 2.46 -6.82
N GLY A 8 3.46 2.32 -7.26
CA GLY A 8 3.12 1.86 -8.62
C GLY A 8 3.45 2.89 -9.69
N ALA A 9 3.58 4.18 -9.34
CA ALA A 9 3.97 5.23 -10.28
C ALA A 9 5.40 5.05 -10.82
N GLU A 10 6.29 4.48 -10.00
CA GLU A 10 7.71 4.30 -10.24
C GLU A 10 8.01 3.22 -11.30
N ILE A 11 7.04 2.35 -11.57
CA ILE A 11 7.09 1.35 -12.65
C ILE A 11 6.33 1.80 -13.91
N GLY A 12 5.78 3.02 -13.92
CA GLY A 12 5.01 3.57 -15.03
C GLY A 12 3.56 3.07 -15.11
N ALA A 13 2.98 2.57 -14.01
CA ALA A 13 1.57 2.19 -14.00
C ALA A 13 0.67 3.44 -14.10
N THR A 14 -0.42 3.36 -14.88
CA THR A 14 -1.41 4.46 -14.96
C THR A 14 -2.04 4.75 -13.60
N THR A 15 -2.36 3.69 -12.86
CA THR A 15 -2.84 3.76 -11.48
C THR A 15 -2.71 2.38 -10.84
N SER A 16 -2.90 2.29 -9.53
CA SER A 16 -2.90 1.03 -8.78
C SER A 16 -4.04 1.07 -7.77
N VAL A 17 -4.83 -0.01 -7.71
CA VAL A 17 -6.04 -0.07 -6.88
C VAL A 17 -6.10 -1.40 -6.14
N PHE A 18 -6.63 -1.36 -4.91
CA PHE A 18 -7.02 -2.55 -4.16
C PHE A 18 -8.56 -2.58 -4.07
N PRO A 19 -9.17 -3.78 -4.10
CA PRO A 19 -10.61 -3.91 -3.88
C PRO A 19 -10.99 -3.45 -2.46
N PHE A 20 -12.23 -3.00 -2.31
CA PHE A 20 -12.73 -2.58 -1.01
C PHE A 20 -12.74 -3.75 -0.02
N ASN A 21 -12.25 -3.50 1.20
CA ASN A 21 -12.14 -4.52 2.24
C ASN A 21 -12.39 -3.94 3.64
N HIS A 22 -12.49 -4.82 4.65
CA HIS A 22 -12.76 -4.41 6.03
C HIS A 22 -11.75 -3.41 6.60
N ARG A 23 -10.47 -3.47 6.22
CA ARG A 23 -9.44 -2.51 6.67
C ARG A 23 -9.68 -1.11 6.12
N MET A 24 -10.20 -1.00 4.89
CA MET A 24 -10.62 0.30 4.33
C MET A 24 -11.84 0.85 5.08
N GLU A 25 -12.81 -0.01 5.42
CA GLU A 25 -13.97 0.35 6.25
C GLU A 25 -13.52 0.91 7.61
N GLU A 26 -12.66 0.19 8.33
CA GLU A 26 -12.09 0.61 9.61
C GLU A 26 -11.37 1.94 9.51
N TYR A 27 -10.55 2.14 8.47
CA TYR A 27 -9.84 3.40 8.24
C TYR A 27 -10.80 4.58 7.99
N LEU A 28 -11.83 4.38 7.17
CA LEU A 28 -12.86 5.40 6.94
C LEU A 28 -13.59 5.76 8.25
N ARG A 29 -13.93 4.77 9.07
CA ARG A 29 -14.56 5.01 10.37
C ARG A 29 -13.62 5.73 11.34
N ALA A 30 -12.34 5.37 11.39
CA ALA A 30 -11.33 5.99 12.26
C ALA A 30 -11.05 7.46 11.90
N THR A 31 -11.34 7.86 10.66
CA THR A 31 -11.15 9.22 10.14
C THR A 31 -12.45 10.01 10.03
N SER A 32 -13.46 9.64 10.83
CA SER A 32 -14.76 10.32 10.91
C SER A 32 -15.55 10.35 9.60
N ARG A 33 -15.40 9.32 8.76
CA ARG A 33 -16.09 9.15 7.47
C ARG A 33 -17.03 7.94 7.49
N GLN A 34 -17.76 7.74 8.60
CA GLN A 34 -18.61 6.55 8.80
C GLN A 34 -19.71 6.44 7.73
N ALA A 35 -20.34 7.55 7.34
CA ALA A 35 -21.38 7.55 6.31
C ALA A 35 -20.87 7.00 4.96
N ILE A 36 -19.62 7.28 4.60
CA ILE A 36 -19.00 6.76 3.38
C ILE A 36 -18.72 5.26 3.52
N ALA A 37 -18.23 4.82 4.68
CA ALA A 37 -18.03 3.40 4.97
C ALA A 37 -19.33 2.60 4.87
N ASP A 38 -20.42 3.12 5.44
CA ASP A 38 -21.73 2.46 5.44
C ASP A 38 -22.30 2.34 4.03
N GLU A 39 -22.14 3.37 3.19
CA GLU A 39 -22.61 3.33 1.81
C GLU A 39 -21.74 2.43 0.93
N ALA A 40 -20.41 2.55 1.03
CA ALA A 40 -19.48 1.70 0.28
C ALA A 40 -19.70 0.20 0.57
N LYS A 41 -20.01 -0.13 1.83
CA LYS A 41 -20.28 -1.51 2.25
C LYS A 41 -21.51 -2.12 1.57
N LYS A 42 -22.55 -1.34 1.24
CA LYS A 42 -23.73 -1.85 0.54
C LYS A 42 -23.42 -2.30 -0.89
N HIS A 43 -22.40 -1.68 -1.50
CA HIS A 43 -22.00 -1.91 -2.88
C HIS A 43 -20.66 -2.64 -3.00
N SER A 44 -20.14 -3.21 -1.90
CA SER A 44 -18.79 -3.76 -1.86
C SER A 44 -18.57 -4.91 -2.84
N GLU A 45 -19.54 -5.83 -2.91
CA GLU A 45 -19.47 -7.00 -3.78
C GLU A 45 -19.82 -6.68 -5.23
N ALA A 46 -20.78 -5.76 -5.45
CA ALA A 46 -21.32 -5.49 -6.77
C ALA A 46 -20.52 -4.46 -7.59
N LEU A 47 -19.87 -3.49 -6.93
CA LEU A 47 -19.23 -2.35 -7.62
C LEU A 47 -17.78 -2.11 -7.20
N LEU A 48 -17.38 -2.52 -5.99
CA LEU A 48 -16.06 -2.20 -5.42
C LEU A 48 -15.12 -3.42 -5.35
N SER A 49 -15.49 -4.49 -6.03
CA SER A 49 -14.72 -5.73 -6.16
C SER A 49 -14.63 -6.13 -7.64
N PRO A 50 -13.54 -6.80 -8.05
CA PRO A 50 -13.43 -7.31 -9.41
C PRO A 50 -14.43 -8.44 -9.65
N ASP A 51 -14.94 -8.54 -10.88
CA ASP A 51 -15.84 -9.62 -11.27
C ASP A 51 -15.15 -10.98 -11.20
N GLN A 52 -15.92 -12.02 -10.89
CA GLN A 52 -15.42 -13.39 -10.88
C GLN A 52 -15.00 -13.82 -12.29
N GLY A 53 -13.75 -14.21 -12.46
CA GLY A 53 -13.20 -14.65 -13.74
C GLY A 53 -12.82 -13.52 -14.70
N CYS A 54 -12.70 -12.28 -14.20
CA CYS A 54 -12.12 -11.20 -14.98
C CYS A 54 -10.71 -11.58 -15.47
N GLN A 55 -10.40 -11.14 -16.69
CA GLN A 55 -9.13 -11.45 -17.35
C GLN A 55 -8.15 -10.31 -17.12
N TYR A 56 -6.92 -10.65 -16.76
CA TYR A 56 -5.80 -9.71 -16.66
C TYR A 56 -4.78 -10.06 -17.74
N ASP A 57 -4.26 -9.06 -18.46
CA ASP A 57 -3.24 -9.26 -19.49
C ASP A 57 -1.97 -9.91 -18.92
N ARG A 58 -1.68 -9.63 -17.65
CA ARG A 58 -0.58 -10.22 -16.89
C ARG A 58 -1.00 -10.43 -15.44
N VAL A 59 -0.73 -11.63 -14.92
CA VAL A 59 -0.89 -11.99 -13.51
C VAL A 59 0.49 -12.21 -12.89
N ILE A 60 0.73 -11.59 -11.73
CA ILE A 60 1.96 -11.78 -10.94
C ILE A 60 1.53 -12.26 -9.56
N GLU A 61 2.04 -13.41 -9.14
CA GLU A 61 1.79 -13.98 -7.82
C GLU A 61 2.96 -13.66 -6.88
N ILE A 62 2.65 -13.10 -5.71
CA ILE A 62 3.64 -12.74 -4.70
C ILE A 62 3.22 -13.40 -3.38
N ASN A 63 4.10 -14.22 -2.82
CA ASN A 63 3.91 -14.82 -1.50
C ASN A 63 4.46 -13.88 -0.42
N LEU A 64 3.57 -13.41 0.46
CA LEU A 64 3.93 -12.49 1.55
C LEU A 64 4.65 -13.20 2.72
N ASP A 65 4.50 -14.52 2.87
CA ASP A 65 5.15 -15.28 3.95
C ASP A 65 6.66 -15.45 3.70
N THR A 66 7.06 -15.45 2.43
CA THR A 66 8.47 -15.54 2.02
C THR A 66 9.13 -14.19 1.84
N LEU A 67 8.37 -13.09 1.96
CA LEU A 67 8.85 -11.75 1.67
C LEU A 67 9.73 -11.24 2.83
N GLU A 68 10.98 -10.91 2.51
CA GLU A 68 11.88 -10.23 3.44
C GLU A 68 11.92 -8.71 3.19
N PRO A 69 12.41 -7.89 4.14
CA PRO A 69 12.62 -6.47 3.92
C PRO A 69 13.61 -6.20 2.77
N HIS A 70 13.27 -5.25 1.88
CA HIS A 70 14.08 -4.86 0.73
C HIS A 70 14.45 -3.37 0.78
N VAL A 71 15.59 -3.04 0.16
CA VAL A 71 16.03 -1.67 -0.14
C VAL A 71 16.28 -1.57 -1.64
N ASN A 72 15.67 -0.56 -2.26
CA ASN A 72 15.80 -0.31 -3.70
C ASN A 72 16.75 0.87 -3.94
N GLY A 73 17.62 0.76 -4.96
CA GLY A 73 18.61 1.78 -5.30
C GLY A 73 20.00 1.21 -5.62
N PRO A 74 21.04 2.05 -5.76
CA PRO A 74 21.07 3.48 -5.38
C PRO A 74 20.56 4.47 -6.43
N PHE A 75 20.49 4.11 -7.71
CA PHE A 75 20.15 5.06 -8.79
C PHE A 75 18.78 4.83 -9.43
N THR A 76 18.17 3.66 -9.20
CA THR A 76 16.89 3.30 -9.80
C THR A 76 15.98 2.61 -8.77
N PRO A 77 14.67 2.89 -8.79
CA PRO A 77 13.72 2.36 -7.81
C PRO A 77 13.34 0.89 -8.05
N ASP A 78 13.76 0.30 -9.16
CA ASP A 78 13.51 -1.09 -9.56
C ASP A 78 14.62 -2.06 -9.11
N LEU A 79 15.78 -1.55 -8.70
CA LEU A 79 16.92 -2.37 -8.28
C LEU A 79 16.79 -2.78 -6.81
N ALA A 80 16.06 -3.88 -6.58
CA ALA A 80 15.75 -4.38 -5.25
C ALA A 80 16.85 -5.28 -4.67
N HIS A 81 17.29 -4.96 -3.46
CA HIS A 81 18.24 -5.77 -2.69
C HIS A 81 17.62 -6.18 -1.34
N PRO A 82 17.66 -7.48 -0.98
CA PRO A 82 17.33 -7.92 0.37
C PRO A 82 18.20 -7.23 1.43
N ILE A 83 17.61 -6.73 2.51
CA ILE A 83 18.38 -6.12 3.61
C ILE A 83 19.40 -7.10 4.18
N SER A 84 19.08 -8.40 4.20
CA SER A 84 19.97 -9.48 4.64
C SER A 84 21.30 -9.54 3.87
N LYS A 85 21.37 -8.96 2.66
CA LYS A 85 22.54 -8.98 1.77
C LYS A 85 23.24 -7.63 1.64
N VAL A 86 22.76 -6.57 2.30
CA VAL A 86 23.36 -5.23 2.19
C VAL A 86 24.16 -4.87 3.45
N THR A 87 25.43 -4.52 3.27
CA THR A 87 26.40 -4.31 4.36
C THR A 87 26.75 -2.83 4.63
N LEU A 88 25.88 -1.88 4.30
CA LEU A 88 26.20 -0.44 4.34
C LEU A 88 25.26 0.39 5.23
N GLN A 89 25.80 1.52 5.72
CA GLN A 89 25.14 2.47 6.61
C GLN A 89 24.15 3.34 5.82
N PHE A 90 22.86 3.24 6.14
CA PHE A 90 21.80 4.00 5.47
C PHE A 90 21.38 5.23 6.29
N HIS A 91 21.09 6.34 5.59
CA HIS A 91 20.42 7.50 6.14
C HIS A 91 19.03 7.61 5.47
N PHE A 92 17.97 7.26 6.19
CA PHE A 92 16.61 7.25 5.66
C PHE A 92 15.94 8.61 5.88
N VAL A 93 15.43 9.23 4.81
CA VAL A 93 14.52 10.38 4.89
C VAL A 93 13.15 9.94 4.38
N LEU A 94 12.13 10.12 5.20
CA LEU A 94 10.75 9.71 4.91
C LEU A 94 10.03 10.82 4.13
N TYR A 95 9.62 10.54 2.88
CA TYR A 95 8.66 11.36 2.14
C TYR A 95 7.34 10.58 1.95
N CYS A 96 6.33 11.19 1.32
CA CYS A 96 4.90 10.80 1.24
C CYS A 96 4.56 9.30 1.02
N THR A 97 5.52 8.45 0.66
CA THR A 97 5.40 6.99 0.52
C THR A 97 5.13 6.25 1.85
N SER A 98 5.65 6.75 2.97
CA SER A 98 5.66 6.03 4.25
C SER A 98 5.06 6.72 5.49
N PRO A 99 4.32 7.85 5.46
CA PRO A 99 3.71 8.39 6.66
C PRO A 99 2.33 7.75 6.89
N SER A 100 2.27 6.76 7.78
CA SER A 100 1.02 6.41 8.46
C SER A 100 1.24 6.35 9.97
N SER A 101 0.69 7.35 10.67
CA SER A 101 0.54 7.49 12.13
C SER A 101 1.81 7.50 13.01
N GLN A 102 2.78 8.38 12.74
CA GLN A 102 3.89 8.72 13.67
C GLN A 102 3.76 10.14 14.27
N GLN A 103 2.56 10.71 14.31
CA GLN A 103 2.37 12.13 14.67
C GLN A 103 1.31 12.36 15.76
N LYS A 104 1.24 11.47 16.77
CA LYS A 104 0.37 11.69 17.96
C LYS A 104 1.05 11.58 19.33
N ASP A 105 2.33 11.24 19.43
CA ASP A 105 2.94 10.94 20.74
C ASP A 105 3.81 12.06 21.35
N ASN A 106 3.83 13.28 20.79
CA ASN A 106 4.62 14.39 21.33
C ASN A 106 3.86 15.73 21.44
N ALA A 107 2.65 15.71 22.02
CA ALA A 107 1.91 16.93 22.30
C ALA A 107 1.03 16.85 23.56
N LEU A 108 1.56 16.34 24.68
CA LEU A 108 1.07 16.66 26.02
C LEU A 108 2.27 16.72 26.97
N GLY A 109 2.63 17.95 27.34
CA GLY A 109 3.36 18.23 28.59
C GLY A 109 2.41 18.39 29.76
#